data_AF-A0AAE3SJ08-F1
#
_entry.id   AF-A0AAE3SJ08-F1
#
_cell.length_a   1.000
_cell.length_b   1.000
_cell.length_c   1.000
_cell.angle_alpha   90.00
_cell.angle_beta   90.00
_cell.angle_gamma   90.00
#
_symmetry.space_group_name_H-M   'P 1'
#
loop_
_entity.id
_entity.type
_entity.pdbx_description
1 polymer ?
#
loop_
_entity_poly.entity_id
_entity_poly.type
_entity_poly.pdbx_seq_one_letter_code
_entity_poly.pdbx_strand_id
1 'polypeptide(L)'
;MRILLSLSILIFTFSCNQSTEFYSLNKLSFEHLNKNNQKQIYEYIVIANPPVIQDSLILLLTNYNNTTINFEALNNDNVIFYQRSFYKETRDTPRDYEEDHSFISNIIADHIDDLIAVVKKDKNDNWTLKLKIQNNPDKWKELKIQMNNKLQCTTGKR
;
A
#
# COMPACT_ATOMS: atom_id res chain seq x y z
N MET A 1 17.41 58.81 -15.02
CA MET A 1 17.66 57.76 -16.03
C MET A 1 17.28 56.42 -15.39
N ARG A 2 16.68 55.53 -16.17
CA ARG A 2 15.68 54.52 -15.76
C ARG A 2 16.21 53.47 -14.76
N ILE A 3 15.46 53.29 -13.67
CA ILE A 3 15.52 52.13 -12.75
C ILE A 3 15.03 50.92 -13.55
N LEU A 4 15.91 49.99 -13.88
CA LEU A 4 15.54 48.74 -14.54
C LEU A 4 15.13 47.73 -13.48
N LEU A 5 13.86 47.37 -13.56
CA LEU A 5 13.12 46.47 -12.68
C LEU A 5 13.81 45.11 -12.53
N SER A 6 13.92 44.68 -11.28
CA SER A 6 14.15 43.29 -10.88
C SER A 6 13.07 42.41 -11.49
N LEU A 7 13.43 41.55 -12.44
CA LEU A 7 12.53 40.54 -13.00
C LEU A 7 12.35 39.42 -11.97
N SER A 8 11.37 39.57 -11.08
CA SER A 8 10.92 38.50 -10.19
C SER A 8 10.26 37.40 -11.03
N ILE A 9 11.03 36.38 -11.38
CA ILE A 9 10.50 35.13 -11.93
C ILE A 9 9.72 34.46 -10.80
N LEU A 10 8.42 34.73 -10.75
CA LEU A 10 7.47 34.01 -9.91
C LEU A 10 7.30 32.62 -10.56
N ILE A 11 8.11 31.66 -10.10
CA ILE A 11 7.93 30.25 -10.44
C ILE A 11 6.62 29.82 -9.77
N PHE A 12 5.52 29.84 -10.54
CA PHE A 12 4.28 29.16 -10.16
C PHE A 12 4.55 27.65 -10.15
N THR A 13 5.06 27.13 -9.05
CA THR A 13 4.99 25.70 -8.78
C THR A 13 3.52 25.37 -8.57
N PHE A 14 2.83 24.98 -9.64
CA PHE A 14 1.56 24.27 -9.53
C PHE A 14 1.85 22.94 -8.83
N SER A 15 1.90 22.96 -7.49
CA SER A 15 1.76 21.75 -6.70
C SER A 15 0.35 21.25 -6.95
N CYS A 16 0.21 20.32 -7.89
CA CYS A 16 -1.00 19.55 -8.06
C CYS A 16 -1.16 18.70 -6.80
N ASN A 17 -1.78 19.25 -5.75
CA ASN A 17 -2.14 18.52 -4.54
C ASN A 17 -3.35 17.65 -4.85
N GLN A 18 -3.13 16.58 -5.62
CA GLN A 18 -4.12 15.52 -5.72
C GLN A 18 -4.09 14.71 -4.43
N SER A 19 -5.27 14.39 -3.89
CA SER A 19 -5.39 13.52 -2.73
C SER A 19 -4.87 12.13 -3.05
N THR A 20 -4.20 11.51 -2.08
CA THR A 20 -3.85 10.09 -2.17
C THR A 20 -5.11 9.24 -2.08
N GLU A 21 -5.26 8.29 -3.00
CA GLU A 21 -6.42 7.41 -3.09
C GLU A 21 -5.99 5.94 -3.20
N PHE A 22 -6.83 5.02 -2.72
CA PHE A 22 -6.53 3.59 -2.66
C PHE A 22 -7.57 2.80 -3.47
N TYR A 23 -7.09 1.92 -4.33
CA TYR A 23 -7.90 1.11 -5.23
C TYR A 23 -7.56 -0.36 -5.04
N SER A 24 -8.47 -1.12 -4.42
CA SER A 24 -8.27 -2.55 -4.22
C SER A 24 -8.52 -3.32 -5.51
N LEU A 25 -7.55 -4.14 -5.91
CA LEU A 25 -7.65 -5.02 -7.07
C LEU A 25 -8.29 -6.35 -6.66
N ASN A 26 -9.55 -6.31 -6.25
CA ASN A 26 -10.26 -7.45 -5.64
C ASN A 26 -10.30 -8.70 -6.52
N LYS A 27 -10.30 -8.54 -7.85
CA LYS A 27 -10.27 -9.67 -8.81
C LYS A 27 -8.94 -10.43 -8.79
N LEU A 28 -7.85 -9.76 -8.37
CA LEU A 28 -6.51 -10.34 -8.29
C LEU A 28 -6.16 -10.80 -6.87
N SER A 29 -6.78 -10.22 -5.84
CA SER A 29 -6.64 -10.68 -4.46
C SER A 29 -7.19 -12.10 -4.31
N PHE A 30 -6.46 -12.96 -3.59
CA PHE A 30 -6.84 -14.36 -3.45
C PHE A 30 -6.49 -14.95 -2.08
N GLU A 31 -7.17 -16.05 -1.76
CA GLU A 31 -6.91 -16.88 -0.60
C GLU A 31 -6.34 -18.23 -1.04
N HIS A 32 -5.31 -18.70 -0.35
CA HIS A 32 -4.72 -20.02 -0.55
C HIS A 32 -4.78 -20.84 0.74
N LEU A 33 -5.26 -22.08 0.64
CA LEU A 33 -5.23 -23.03 1.75
C LEU A 33 -3.99 -23.91 1.64
N ASN A 34 -3.19 -23.97 2.71
CA ASN A 34 -2.09 -24.91 2.77
C ASN A 34 -2.58 -26.34 3.05
N LYS A 35 -1.66 -27.31 3.06
CA LYS A 35 -1.94 -28.74 3.33
C LYS A 35 -2.63 -29.02 4.68
N ASN A 36 -2.58 -28.07 5.62
CA ASN A 36 -3.17 -28.16 6.94
C ASN A 36 -4.49 -27.36 7.05
N ASN A 37 -5.09 -26.96 5.92
CA ASN A 37 -6.28 -26.10 5.86
C ASN A 37 -6.11 -24.73 6.55
N GLN A 38 -4.89 -24.21 6.61
CA GLN A 38 -4.61 -22.88 7.14
C GLN A 38 -4.60 -21.86 6.01
N LYS A 39 -5.22 -20.71 6.23
CA LYS A 39 -5.41 -19.68 5.21
C LYS A 39 -4.16 -18.80 5.05
N GLN A 40 -3.88 -18.48 3.80
CA GLN A 40 -2.93 -17.46 3.39
C GLN A 40 -3.67 -16.45 2.52
N ILE A 41 -3.62 -15.18 2.87
CA ILE A 41 -4.36 -14.12 2.18
C ILE A 41 -3.38 -13.19 1.46
N TYR A 42 -3.66 -12.92 0.19
CA TYR A 42 -2.90 -12.01 -0.65
C TYR A 42 -3.82 -10.93 -1.20
N GLU A 43 -3.53 -9.68 -0.89
CA GLU A 43 -4.28 -8.52 -1.36
C GLU A 43 -3.39 -7.57 -2.16
N TYR A 44 -3.98 -6.97 -3.19
CA TYR A 44 -3.30 -6.04 -4.09
C TYR A 44 -4.03 -4.71 -4.14
N ILE A 45 -3.29 -3.62 -3.97
CA ILE A 45 -3.84 -2.26 -3.92
C ILE A 45 -3.00 -1.32 -4.77
N VAL A 46 -3.65 -0.53 -5.61
CA VAL A 46 -3.04 0.59 -6.34
C VAL A 46 -3.26 1.88 -5.56
N ILE A 47 -2.21 2.67 -5.40
CA ILE A 47 -2.22 3.98 -4.74
C ILE A 47 -2.04 5.06 -5.80
N ALA A 48 -3.06 5.89 -5.99
CA ALA A 48 -2.94 7.11 -6.76
C ALA A 48 -2.26 8.19 -5.91
N ASN A 49 -1.29 8.91 -6.49
CA ASN A 49 -0.59 10.01 -5.82
C ASN A 49 -0.01 9.67 -4.43
N PRO A 50 0.82 8.60 -4.30
CA PRO A 50 1.43 8.26 -3.02
C PRO A 50 2.40 9.37 -2.57
N PRO A 51 2.51 9.65 -1.25
CA PRO A 51 3.50 10.58 -0.74
C PRO A 51 4.92 10.18 -1.15
N VAL A 52 5.69 11.15 -1.64
CA VAL A 52 7.10 10.94 -1.99
C VAL A 52 7.97 10.81 -0.72
N ILE A 53 7.58 11.51 0.36
CA ILE A 53 8.27 11.46 1.65
C ILE A 53 7.97 10.13 2.34
N GLN A 54 9.03 9.37 2.63
CA GLN A 54 8.91 8.01 3.15
C GLN A 54 8.16 7.92 4.48
N ASP A 55 8.40 8.84 5.42
CA ASP A 55 7.73 8.84 6.73
C ASP A 55 6.23 9.13 6.60
N SER A 56 5.85 10.02 5.67
CA SER A 56 4.44 10.27 5.34
C SER A 56 3.77 9.04 4.73
N LEU A 57 4.47 8.33 3.84
CA LEU A 57 3.98 7.07 3.26
C LEU A 57 3.82 5.98 4.33
N ILE A 58 4.78 5.84 5.26
CA ILE A 58 4.69 4.89 6.38
C ILE A 58 3.45 5.15 7.23
N LEU A 59 3.23 6.40 7.65
CA LEU A 59 2.08 6.78 8.46
C LEU A 59 0.76 6.50 7.72
N LEU A 60 0.70 6.90 6.44
CA LEU A 60 -0.47 6.69 5.59
C LEU A 60 -0.81 5.20 5.47
N LEU A 61 0.17 4.36 5.13
CA LEU A 61 -0.02 2.92 4.99
C LEU A 61 -0.41 2.28 6.31
N THR A 62 0.22 2.67 7.42
CA THR A 62 -0.10 2.13 8.74
C THR A 62 -1.56 2.45 9.12
N ASN A 63 -1.99 3.69 8.91
CA ASN A 63 -3.37 4.11 9.17
C ASN A 63 -4.37 3.37 8.27
N TYR A 64 -4.09 3.30 6.96
CA TYR A 64 -4.94 2.58 6.02
C TYR A 64 -5.12 1.12 6.42
N ASN A 65 -4.05 0.42 6.80
CA ASN A 65 -4.15 -0.98 7.21
C ASN A 65 -4.90 -1.15 8.53
N ASN A 66 -4.70 -0.26 9.50
CA ASN A 66 -5.43 -0.28 10.77
C ASN A 66 -6.95 -0.10 10.59
N THR A 67 -7.39 0.59 9.54
CA THR A 67 -8.82 0.86 9.29
C THR A 67 -9.48 -0.12 8.32
N THR A 68 -8.71 -0.84 7.51
CA THR A 68 -9.25 -1.68 6.43
C THR A 68 -9.02 -3.18 6.61
N ILE A 69 -8.02 -3.57 7.41
CA ILE A 69 -7.83 -4.99 7.74
C ILE A 69 -8.81 -5.38 8.84
N ASN A 70 -9.61 -6.42 8.61
CA ASN A 70 -10.41 -7.02 9.65
C ASN A 70 -9.55 -8.00 10.49
N PHE A 71 -8.82 -7.46 11.47
CA PHE A 71 -7.91 -8.26 12.31
C PHE A 71 -8.61 -9.37 13.10
N GLU A 72 -9.87 -9.15 13.49
CA GLU A 72 -10.66 -10.17 14.20
C GLU A 72 -10.93 -11.37 13.28
N ALA A 73 -11.33 -11.12 12.03
CA ALA A 73 -11.51 -12.18 11.04
C ALA A 73 -10.21 -12.93 10.76
N LEU A 74 -9.08 -12.24 10.63
CA LEU A 74 -7.78 -12.89 10.42
C LEU A 74 -7.43 -13.89 11.54
N ASN A 75 -7.74 -13.53 12.79
CA ASN A 75 -7.47 -14.37 13.94
C ASN A 75 -8.44 -15.56 14.06
N ASN A 76 -9.71 -15.36 13.73
CA ASN A 76 -10.74 -16.39 13.81
C ASN A 76 -10.67 -17.41 12.66
N ASP A 77 -10.20 -17.00 11.49
CA ASP A 77 -10.22 -17.81 10.26
C ASP A 77 -8.96 -18.68 10.05
N ASN A 78 -8.14 -18.87 11.09
CA ASN A 78 -6.85 -19.59 11.02
C ASN A 78 -5.92 -19.01 9.93
N VAL A 79 -5.87 -17.67 9.79
CA VAL A 79 -4.97 -17.02 8.82
C VAL A 79 -3.55 -16.99 9.36
N ILE A 80 -2.69 -17.85 8.79
CA ILE A 80 -1.28 -17.97 9.17
C ILE A 80 -0.38 -17.00 8.42
N PHE A 81 -0.86 -16.44 7.32
CA PHE A 81 -0.09 -15.52 6.51
C PHE A 81 -1.04 -14.51 5.89
N TYR A 82 -0.66 -13.24 5.99
CA TYR A 82 -1.36 -12.17 5.31
C TYR A 82 -0.32 -11.29 4.62
N GLN A 83 -0.56 -10.96 3.38
CA GLN A 83 0.23 -10.01 2.63
C GLN A 83 -0.67 -9.06 1.87
N ARG A 84 -0.39 -7.77 2.00
CA ARG A 84 -0.98 -6.71 1.19
C ARG A 84 0.12 -5.95 0.49
N SER A 85 0.09 -5.99 -0.83
CA SER A 85 1.05 -5.32 -1.71
C SER A 85 0.47 -4.01 -2.23
N PHE A 86 1.26 -2.95 -2.16
CA PHE A 86 0.89 -1.61 -2.58
C PHE A 86 1.69 -1.19 -3.80
N TYR A 87 1.00 -0.92 -4.90
CA TYR A 87 1.56 -0.46 -6.16
C TYR A 87 1.27 1.03 -6.33
N LYS A 88 2.18 1.75 -6.97
CA LYS A 88 1.92 3.12 -7.41
C LYS A 88 1.09 3.08 -8.70
N GLU A 89 0.08 3.95 -8.81
CA GLU A 89 -0.64 4.12 -10.07
C GLU A 89 0.31 4.63 -11.17
N THR A 90 0.38 3.88 -12.26
CA THR A 90 1.09 4.25 -13.48
C THR A 90 0.22 3.94 -14.70
N ARG A 91 0.75 4.19 -15.90
CA ARG A 91 0.10 3.76 -17.14
C ARG A 91 0.00 2.24 -17.22
N ASP A 92 0.98 1.53 -16.69
CA ASP A 92 1.12 0.08 -16.83
C ASP A 92 0.45 -0.65 -15.63
N THR A 93 0.32 0.04 -14.48
CA THR A 93 -0.49 -0.37 -13.31
C THR A 93 -1.57 0.67 -12.99
N PRO A 94 -2.65 0.79 -13.80
CA PRO A 94 -3.76 1.71 -13.53
C PRO A 94 -4.62 1.28 -12.32
N ARG A 95 -5.44 2.21 -11.81
CA ARG A 95 -6.34 1.97 -10.66
C ARG A 95 -7.33 0.82 -10.82
N ASP A 96 -7.69 0.51 -12.06
CA ASP A 96 -8.60 -0.55 -12.48
C ASP A 96 -7.84 -1.65 -13.22
N TYR A 97 -6.55 -1.85 -12.89
CA TYR A 97 -5.74 -2.90 -13.49
C TYR A 97 -6.44 -4.26 -13.40
N GLU A 98 -6.66 -4.85 -14.56
CA GLU A 98 -7.14 -6.21 -14.74
C GLU A 98 -6.08 -6.98 -15.50
N GLU A 99 -5.85 -8.24 -15.12
CA GLU A 99 -4.95 -9.10 -15.87
C GLU A 99 -5.61 -9.55 -17.17
N ASP A 100 -4.90 -9.36 -18.29
CA ASP A 100 -5.27 -10.00 -19.55
C ASP A 100 -4.67 -11.41 -19.58
N HIS A 101 -5.51 -12.42 -19.39
CA HIS A 101 -5.12 -13.84 -19.38
C HIS A 101 -4.80 -14.40 -20.78
N SER A 102 -4.58 -13.55 -21.78
CA SER A 102 -4.32 -13.95 -23.16
C SER A 102 -2.96 -14.64 -23.36
N PHE A 103 -1.98 -14.45 -22.47
CA PHE A 103 -0.68 -15.13 -22.50
C PHE A 103 -0.19 -15.58 -21.11
N ILE A 104 0.58 -16.68 -21.09
CA ILE A 104 0.86 -17.55 -19.93
C ILE A 104 1.64 -16.90 -18.75
N SER A 105 1.99 -15.62 -18.78
CA SER A 105 2.56 -14.91 -17.61
C SER A 105 1.53 -13.95 -17.03
N ASN A 106 0.63 -14.51 -16.24
CA ASN A 106 -0.18 -13.80 -15.26
C ASN A 106 0.73 -13.20 -14.19
N ILE A 107 0.11 -12.40 -13.32
CA ILE A 107 0.60 -11.88 -12.05
C ILE A 107 1.08 -10.42 -12.18
N ILE A 108 0.34 -9.52 -11.53
CA ILE A 108 0.76 -8.19 -11.07
C ILE A 108 2.19 -8.10 -10.49
N ALA A 109 2.84 -9.24 -10.22
CA ALA A 109 4.25 -9.37 -9.89
C ALA A 109 5.19 -8.88 -11.01
N ASP A 110 4.76 -8.91 -12.28
CA ASP A 110 5.55 -8.37 -13.40
C ASP A 110 5.70 -6.85 -13.31
N HIS A 111 4.80 -6.18 -12.57
CA HIS A 111 4.87 -4.75 -12.26
C HIS A 111 5.65 -4.46 -10.97
N ILE A 112 6.74 -5.22 -10.74
CA ILE A 112 7.59 -5.07 -9.54
C ILE A 112 8.18 -3.66 -9.42
N ASP A 113 8.33 -2.96 -10.54
CA ASP A 113 8.81 -1.58 -10.57
C ASP A 113 7.84 -0.60 -9.91
N ASP A 114 6.54 -0.86 -10.03
CA ASP A 114 5.47 -0.07 -9.43
C ASP A 114 5.17 -0.48 -7.99
N LEU A 115 5.64 -1.64 -7.52
CA LEU A 115 5.50 -2.07 -6.12
C LEU A 115 6.30 -1.14 -5.21
N ILE A 116 5.61 -0.38 -4.35
CA ILE A 116 6.22 0.61 -3.44
C ILE A 116 6.27 0.15 -2.00
N ALA A 117 5.34 -0.73 -1.57
CA ALA A 117 5.33 -1.25 -0.22
C ALA A 117 4.64 -2.61 -0.09
N VAL A 118 4.99 -3.35 0.97
CA VAL A 118 4.34 -4.61 1.34
C VAL A 118 4.11 -4.62 2.84
N VAL A 119 2.85 -4.82 3.24
CA VAL A 119 2.49 -5.12 4.63
C VAL A 119 2.28 -6.62 4.77
N LYS A 120 2.89 -7.22 5.80
CA LYS A 120 2.88 -8.66 6.00
C LYS A 120 2.70 -9.03 7.46
N LYS A 121 1.82 -10.01 7.72
CA LYS A 121 1.74 -10.81 8.95
C LYS A 121 2.36 -12.18 8.69
N ASP A 122 3.26 -12.62 9.55
CA ASP A 122 3.79 -13.98 9.50
C ASP A 122 3.00 -14.97 10.39
N LYS A 123 3.43 -16.23 10.38
CA LYS A 123 2.82 -17.32 11.15
C LYS A 123 2.92 -17.15 12.68
N ASN A 124 3.81 -16.28 13.13
CA ASN A 124 4.03 -15.98 14.55
C ASN A 124 3.35 -14.67 14.96
N ASP A 125 2.45 -14.14 14.12
CA ASP A 125 1.76 -12.85 14.32
C ASP A 125 2.70 -11.63 14.37
N ASN A 126 3.88 -11.74 13.74
CA ASN A 126 4.72 -10.56 13.54
C ASN A 126 4.25 -9.76 12.34
N TRP A 127 4.05 -8.46 12.56
CA TRP A 127 3.68 -7.51 11.52
C TRP A 127 4.88 -6.70 11.03
N THR A 128 5.02 -6.61 9.71
CA THR A 128 6.09 -5.87 9.05
C THR A 128 5.55 -5.01 7.93
N LEU A 129 6.15 -3.83 7.75
CA LEU A 129 6.00 -2.98 6.58
C LEU A 129 7.35 -2.89 5.89
N LYS A 130 7.41 -3.31 4.63
CA LYS A 130 8.56 -3.15 3.75
C LYS A 130 8.27 -2.03 2.77
N LEU A 131 9.20 -1.08 2.62
CA LEU A 131 9.11 -0.01 1.62
C LEU A 131 10.28 -0.10 0.65
N LYS A 132 9.99 0.06 -0.64
CA LYS A 132 11.00 0.18 -1.68
C LYS A 132 11.67 1.56 -1.57
N ILE A 133 13.00 1.60 -1.63
CA ILE A 133 13.73 2.87 -1.52
C ILE A 133 13.75 3.53 -2.91
N GLN A 134 13.22 4.75 -3.03
CA GLN A 134 13.04 5.47 -4.31
C GLN A 134 14.30 5.57 -5.20
N ASN A 135 15.49 5.49 -4.61
CA ASN A 135 16.77 5.61 -5.33
C ASN A 135 17.50 4.27 -5.54
N ASN A 136 16.91 3.14 -5.13
CA ASN A 136 17.48 1.82 -5.37
C ASN A 136 16.37 0.75 -5.34
N PRO A 137 15.91 0.26 -6.50
CA PRO A 137 14.78 -0.65 -6.59
C PRO A 137 15.04 -2.02 -5.91
N ASP A 138 16.30 -2.39 -5.73
CA ASP A 138 16.69 -3.64 -5.06
C ASP A 138 16.76 -3.51 -3.53
N LYS A 139 16.73 -2.26 -3.01
CA LYS A 139 16.79 -2.03 -1.57
C LYS A 139 15.42 -1.78 -0.96
N TRP A 140 15.17 -2.51 0.11
CA TRP A 140 13.96 -2.43 0.92
C TRP A 140 14.30 -1.97 2.33
N LYS A 141 13.52 -1.02 2.87
CA LYS A 141 13.51 -0.69 4.30
C LYS A 141 12.40 -1.49 4.97
N GLU A 142 12.77 -2.33 5.93
CA GLU A 142 11.83 -3.13 6.72
C GLU A 142 11.60 -2.48 8.08
N LEU A 143 10.33 -2.38 8.48
CA LEU A 143 9.89 -1.84 9.75
C LEU A 143 8.99 -2.86 10.44
N LYS A 144 9.25 -3.13 11.72
CA LYS A 144 8.26 -3.80 12.57
C LYS A 144 7.19 -2.78 12.92
N ILE A 145 5.93 -3.15 12.73
CA ILE A 145 4.79 -2.29 13.01
C ILE A 145 3.87 -2.99 14.00
N GLN A 146 3.19 -2.21 14.82
CA GLN A 146 2.10 -2.70 15.65
C GLN A 146 0.80 -2.35 14.96
N MET A 147 0.01 -3.38 14.65
CA MET A 147 -1.36 -3.19 14.17
C MET A 147 -2.31 -3.25 15.36
N ASN A 148 -3.21 -2.27 15.45
CA ASN A 148 -4.08 -2.13 16.61
C ASN A 148 -5.35 -2.96 16.44
N ASN A 149 -5.53 -3.97 17.29
CA ASN A 149 -6.80 -4.73 17.42
C ASN A 149 -7.92 -3.95 18.13
N LYS A 150 -7.74 -2.66 18.41
CA LYS A 150 -8.66 -1.87 19.23
C LYS A 150 -9.16 -0.63 18.48
N LEU A 151 -10.25 -0.80 17.74
CA LEU A 151 -11.33 0.20 17.81
C LEU A 151 -12.10 -0.09 19.10
N GLN A 152 -11.57 0.35 20.25
CA GLN A 152 -12.44 0.53 21.41
C GLN A 152 -13.34 1.72 21.08
N CYS A 153 -14.50 1.44 20.50
CA CYS A 153 -15.64 2.33 20.59
C CYS A 153 -15.99 2.48 22.08
N THR A 154 -15.38 3.43 22.76
CA THR A 154 -15.96 4.00 23.97
C THR A 154 -17.12 4.89 23.53
N THR A 155 -18.24 4.26 23.17
CA THR A 155 -19.53 4.94 23.25
C THR A 155 -19.77 5.24 24.73
N GLY A 156 -19.35 6.43 25.16
CA GLY A 156 -19.76 7.00 26.43
C GLY A 156 -21.28 7.13 26.40
N LYS A 157 -21.95 6.22 27.09
CA LYS A 157 -23.38 6.28 27.40
C LYS A 157 -23.60 7.42 28.42
N ARG A 158 -24.53 8.31 28.04
CA ARG A 158 -25.38 9.22 28.84
C ARG A 158 -24.72 10.22 29.78
#